data_AF-A0A3B1J372-F1
#
_entry.id   AF-A0A3B1J372-F1
#
_cell.length_a   1.000
_cell.length_b   1.000
_cell.length_c   1.000
_cell.angle_alpha   90.00
_cell.angle_beta   90.00
_cell.angle_gamma   90.00
#
_symmetry.space_group_name_H-M   'P 1'
#
loop_
_entity.id
_entity.type
_entity.pdbx_description
1 polymer ?
#
loop_
_entity_poly.entity_id
_entity_poly.type
_entity_poly.pdbx_seq_one_letter_code
_entity_poly.pdbx_strand_id
1 'polypeptide(L)'
;MQRLFGRGKPKDPALSLADCVTLIDSRVESMDEKISGFDVELKKCLQQMQTMRDGPPKNLVKQKAMRVLRRKKMYEAQRDQLKQQSVNMKRARDIIQALKDTKTTKDRTKKI
;
A
#
# COMPACT_ATOMS: atom_id res chain seq x y z
N MET A 1 22.44 -20.29 40.74
CA MET A 1 21.35 -19.31 40.91
C MET A 1 21.77 -18.00 40.26
N GLN A 2 21.42 -17.80 38.98
CA GLN A 2 21.65 -16.55 38.25
C GLN A 2 20.29 -15.92 37.98
N ARG A 3 19.94 -14.90 38.74
CA ARG A 3 18.72 -14.12 38.53
C ARG A 3 19.05 -12.64 38.70
N LEU A 4 18.29 -11.83 37.98
CA LEU A 4 17.77 -10.54 38.44
C LEU A 4 18.41 -9.20 38.02
N PHE A 5 19.25 -9.09 36.98
CA PHE A 5 19.58 -7.75 36.44
C PHE A 5 19.51 -7.64 34.92
N GLY A 6 18.34 -7.21 34.42
CA GLY A 6 18.27 -5.88 33.80
C GLY A 6 18.93 -5.64 32.44
N ARG A 7 19.16 -6.65 31.59
CA ARG A 7 19.27 -6.38 30.14
C ARG A 7 17.88 -6.49 29.52
N GLY A 8 17.16 -5.36 29.51
CA GLY A 8 16.05 -5.20 28.59
C GLY A 8 16.52 -5.60 27.20
N LYS A 9 15.73 -6.42 26.50
CA LYS A 9 16.02 -6.80 25.11
C LYS A 9 16.46 -5.54 24.35
N PRO A 10 17.49 -5.60 23.48
CA PRO A 10 17.78 -4.47 22.61
C PRO A 10 16.45 -4.07 22.00
N LYS A 11 16.03 -2.84 22.29
CA LYS A 11 14.80 -2.27 21.75
C LYS A 11 15.03 -2.35 20.26
N ASP A 12 14.39 -3.29 19.57
CA ASP A 12 14.45 -3.36 18.12
C ASP A 12 14.29 -1.92 17.64
N PRO A 13 15.22 -1.42 16.80
CA PRO A 13 15.21 -0.01 16.43
C PRO A 13 13.80 0.32 16.00
N ALA A 14 13.18 1.29 16.69
CA ALA A 14 11.80 1.68 16.43
C ALA A 14 11.67 1.83 14.92
N LEU A 15 10.74 1.07 14.31
CA LEU A 15 10.53 0.99 12.86
C LEU A 15 10.85 2.35 12.23
N SER A 16 11.89 2.39 11.40
CA SER A 16 12.29 3.64 10.78
C SER A 16 11.12 4.12 9.92
N LEU A 17 10.97 5.43 9.79
CA LEU A 17 10.02 6.00 8.84
C LEU A 17 10.25 5.45 7.42
N ALA A 18 11.49 5.08 7.09
CA ALA A 18 11.85 4.38 5.86
C ALA A 18 11.22 2.97 5.76
N ASP A 19 11.24 2.19 6.84
CA ASP A 19 10.68 0.83 6.89
C ASP A 19 9.16 0.85 6.84
N CYS A 20 8.54 1.88 7.44
CA CYS A 20 7.09 2.09 7.32
C CYS A 20 6.69 2.40 5.87
N VAL A 21 7.47 3.21 5.15
CA VAL A 21 7.22 3.53 3.75
C VAL A 21 7.33 2.28 2.88
N THR A 22 8.37 1.46 3.04
CA THR A 22 8.53 0.21 2.27
C THR A 22 7.42 -0.80 2.55
N LEU A 23 6.95 -0.90 3.80
CA LEU A 23 5.81 -1.74 4.15
C LEU A 23 4.50 -1.26 3.50
N ILE A 24 4.25 0.06 3.47
CA ILE A 24 3.06 0.59 2.80
C ILE A 24 3.15 0.37 1.29
N ASP A 25 4.31 0.60 0.68
CA ASP A 25 4.51 0.40 -0.75
C ASP A 25 4.29 -1.08 -1.16
N SER A 26 4.81 -2.05 -0.39
CA SER A 26 4.55 -3.49 -0.66
C SER A 26 3.07 -3.88 -0.49
N ARG A 27 2.35 -3.26 0.45
CA ARG A 27 0.89 -3.47 0.59
C ARG A 27 0.13 -2.89 -0.61
N VAL A 28 0.56 -1.74 -1.12
CA VAL A 28 0.00 -1.13 -2.32
C VAL A 28 0.20 -2.04 -3.53
N GLU A 29 1.39 -2.60 -3.72
CA GLU A 29 1.68 -3.56 -4.79
C GLU A 29 0.78 -4.80 -4.73
N SER A 30 0.63 -5.42 -3.54
CA SER A 30 -0.28 -6.56 -3.35
C SER A 30 -1.75 -6.22 -3.65
N MET A 31 -2.18 -4.98 -3.36
CA MET A 31 -3.51 -4.53 -3.74
C MET A 31 -3.64 -4.32 -5.25
N ASP A 32 -2.63 -3.75 -5.91
CA ASP A 32 -2.61 -3.55 -7.36
C ASP A 32 -2.63 -4.89 -8.12
N GLU A 33 -1.96 -5.94 -7.61
CA GLU A 33 -2.07 -7.32 -8.14
C GLU A 33 -3.50 -7.88 -8.05
N LYS A 34 -4.16 -7.70 -6.89
CA LYS A 34 -5.56 -8.14 -6.71
C LYS A 34 -6.51 -7.38 -7.65
N ILE A 35 -6.31 -6.08 -7.81
CA ILE A 35 -7.09 -5.23 -8.71
C ILE A 35 -6.93 -5.72 -10.16
N SER A 36 -5.70 -6.02 -10.59
CA SER A 36 -5.42 -6.59 -11.90
C SER A 36 -6.13 -7.94 -12.12
N GLY A 37 -6.16 -8.80 -11.09
CA GLY A 37 -6.93 -10.05 -11.11
C GLY A 37 -8.42 -9.82 -11.36
N PHE A 38 -9.02 -8.81 -10.72
CA PHE A 38 -10.43 -8.44 -10.97
C PHE A 38 -10.65 -7.89 -12.37
N ASP A 39 -9.70 -7.12 -12.93
CA ASP A 39 -9.79 -6.60 -14.30
C ASP A 39 -9.81 -7.72 -15.35
N VAL A 40 -8.97 -8.73 -15.16
CA VAL A 40 -8.98 -9.93 -16.00
C VAL A 40 -10.32 -10.65 -15.92
N GLU A 41 -10.89 -10.82 -14.73
CA GLU A 41 -12.19 -11.48 -14.55
C GLU A 41 -13.33 -10.65 -15.17
N LEU A 42 -13.32 -9.33 -15.03
CA LEU A 42 -14.29 -8.43 -15.65
C LEU A 42 -14.21 -8.50 -17.18
N LYS A 43 -12.99 -8.50 -17.74
CA LYS A 43 -12.78 -8.64 -19.18
C LYS A 43 -13.34 -9.96 -19.72
N LYS A 44 -13.13 -11.07 -19.00
CA LYS A 44 -13.73 -12.37 -19.34
C LYS A 44 -15.25 -12.32 -19.31
N CYS A 45 -15.84 -11.69 -18.29
CA CYS A 45 -17.30 -11.53 -18.21
C CYS A 45 -17.84 -10.69 -19.38
N LEU A 46 -17.15 -9.61 -19.76
CA LEU A 46 -17.53 -8.77 -20.90
C LEU A 46 -17.48 -9.55 -22.22
N GLN A 47 -16.39 -10.27 -22.48
CA GLN A 47 -16.25 -11.10 -23.67
C GLN A 47 -17.32 -12.19 -23.74
N GLN A 48 -17.61 -12.85 -22.61
CA GLN A 48 -18.67 -13.84 -22.54
C GLN A 48 -20.04 -13.22 -22.83
N MET A 49 -20.35 -12.04 -22.31
CA MET A 49 -21.63 -11.37 -22.58
C MET A 49 -21.78 -10.92 -24.04
N GLN A 50 -20.68 -10.61 -24.74
CA GLN A 50 -20.71 -10.20 -26.14
C GLN A 50 -21.18 -11.32 -27.08
N THR A 51 -20.86 -12.57 -26.77
CA THR A 51 -21.25 -13.74 -27.58
C THR A 51 -22.60 -14.33 -27.15
N MET A 52 -23.18 -13.84 -26.05
CA MET A 52 -24.46 -14.33 -25.54
C MET A 52 -25.65 -13.55 -26.08
N ARG A 53 -26.70 -14.30 -26.45
CA ARG A 53 -28.04 -13.75 -26.71
C ARG A 53 -28.61 -13.13 -25.43
N ASP A 54 -29.38 -12.07 -25.59
CA ASP A 54 -30.10 -11.46 -24.47
C ASP A 54 -31.08 -12.45 -23.84
N GLY A 55 -31.08 -12.49 -22.51
CA GLY A 55 -31.92 -13.39 -21.75
C GLY A 55 -31.38 -13.72 -20.35
N PRO A 56 -32.07 -14.62 -19.61
CA PRO A 56 -31.70 -15.01 -18.26
C PRO A 56 -30.23 -15.45 -18.10
N PRO A 57 -29.62 -16.22 -19.03
CA PRO A 57 -28.21 -16.60 -18.93
C PRO A 57 -27.25 -15.40 -18.95
N LYS A 58 -27.48 -14.41 -19.82
CA LYS A 58 -26.66 -13.20 -19.91
C LYS A 58 -26.80 -12.33 -18.65
N ASN A 59 -27.99 -12.30 -18.07
CA ASN A 59 -28.24 -11.58 -16.80
C ASN A 59 -27.45 -12.17 -15.63
N LEU A 60 -27.24 -13.50 -15.59
CA LEU A 60 -26.39 -14.12 -14.57
C LEU A 60 -24.93 -13.68 -14.68
N VAL A 61 -24.39 -13.63 -15.90
CA VAL A 61 -23.02 -13.14 -16.15
C VAL A 61 -22.90 -11.65 -15.78
N LYS A 62 -23.92 -10.84 -16.09
CA LYS A 62 -23.98 -9.43 -15.67
C LYS A 62 -23.96 -9.29 -14.15
N GLN A 63 -24.75 -10.10 -13.43
CA GLN A 63 -24.73 -10.09 -11.96
C GLN A 63 -23.37 -10.50 -11.40
N LYS A 64 -22.70 -11.50 -11.99
CA LYS A 64 -21.34 -11.88 -11.62
C LYS A 64 -20.37 -10.71 -11.84
N ALA A 65 -20.39 -10.09 -13.01
CA ALA A 65 -19.56 -8.92 -13.32
C ALA A 65 -19.78 -7.79 -12.31
N MET A 66 -21.02 -7.51 -11.93
CA MET A 66 -21.33 -6.49 -10.91
C MET A 66 -20.75 -6.82 -9.53
N ARG A 67 -20.72 -8.09 -9.11
CA ARG A 67 -20.09 -8.50 -7.84
C ARG A 67 -18.58 -8.31 -7.90
N VAL A 68 -17.95 -8.71 -9.01
CA VAL A 68 -16.50 -8.52 -9.24
C VAL A 68 -16.15 -7.03 -9.23
N LEU A 69 -16.93 -6.20 -9.93
CA LEU A 69 -16.73 -4.75 -9.97
C LEU A 69 -16.83 -4.10 -8.59
N ARG A 70 -17.81 -4.51 -7.76
CA ARG A 70 -17.93 -4.00 -6.39
C ARG A 70 -16.70 -4.34 -5.54
N ARG A 71 -16.20 -5.57 -5.65
CA ARG A 71 -14.96 -5.99 -4.96
C ARG A 71 -13.77 -5.18 -5.44
N LYS A 72 -13.61 -5.02 -6.77
CA LYS A 72 -12.56 -4.19 -7.35
C LYS A 72 -12.54 -2.78 -6.77
N LYS A 73 -13.70 -2.09 -6.79
CA LYS A 73 -13.83 -0.72 -6.26
C LYS A 73 -13.45 -0.60 -4.78
N MET A 74 -13.78 -1.60 -3.97
CA MET A 74 -13.39 -1.63 -2.57
C MET A 74 -11.86 -1.69 -2.42
N TYR A 75 -11.19 -2.53 -3.20
CA TYR A 75 -9.72 -2.62 -3.20
C TYR A 75 -9.06 -1.36 -3.76
N GLU A 76 -9.61 -0.76 -4.82
CA GLU A 76 -9.13 0.52 -5.37
C GLU A 76 -9.18 1.62 -4.29
N ALA A 77 -10.30 1.73 -3.56
CA ALA A 77 -10.43 2.71 -2.48
C ALA A 77 -9.42 2.50 -1.34
N GLN A 78 -9.22 1.25 -0.91
CA GLN A 78 -8.21 0.92 0.11
C GLN A 78 -6.79 1.23 -0.36
N ARG A 79 -6.50 0.92 -1.63
CA ARG A 79 -5.20 1.17 -2.27
C ARG A 79 -4.92 2.67 -2.35
N ASP A 80 -5.91 3.47 -2.73
CA ASP A 80 -5.77 4.93 -2.83
C ASP A 80 -5.53 5.57 -1.46
N GLN A 81 -6.19 5.08 -0.41
CA GLN A 81 -5.93 5.51 0.96
C GLN A 81 -4.49 5.20 1.38
N LEU A 82 -3.97 4.01 1.08
CA LEU A 82 -2.59 3.64 1.38
C LEU A 82 -1.58 4.44 0.55
N LYS A 83 -1.85 4.70 -0.73
CA LYS A 83 -1.01 5.57 -1.57
C LYS A 83 -0.92 6.98 -0.99
N GLN A 84 -2.03 7.54 -0.53
CA GLN A 84 -2.02 8.85 0.13
C GLN A 84 -1.19 8.84 1.42
N GLN A 85 -1.28 7.77 2.21
CA GLN A 85 -0.46 7.60 3.42
C GLN A 85 1.03 7.50 3.06
N SER A 86 1.40 6.71 2.05
CA SER A 86 2.79 6.59 1.57
C SER A 86 3.36 7.94 1.17
N VAL A 87 2.61 8.75 0.41
CA VAL A 87 3.04 10.09 -0.02
C VAL A 87 3.25 11.02 1.18
N ASN A 88 2.33 11.03 2.14
CA ASN A 88 2.48 11.84 3.34
C ASN A 88 3.71 11.43 4.17
N MET A 89 3.99 10.13 4.26
CA MET A 89 5.17 9.59 4.95
C MET A 89 6.47 9.90 4.20
N LYS A 90 6.47 9.82 2.86
CA LYS A 90 7.61 10.23 2.02
C LYS A 90 7.95 11.71 2.24
N ARG A 91 6.95 12.59 2.24
CA ARG A 91 7.15 14.01 2.57
C ARG A 91 7.76 14.22 3.96
N ALA A 92 7.26 13.50 4.98
CA ALA A 92 7.83 13.58 6.32
C ALA A 92 9.28 13.09 6.38
N ARG A 93 9.63 12.05 5.60
CA ARG A 93 11.01 11.56 5.45
C ARG A 93 11.92 12.63 4.90
N ASP A 94 11.49 13.30 3.84
CA ASP A 94 12.28 14.31 3.15
C ASP A 94 12.53 15.53 4.04
N ILE A 95 11.51 15.96 4.80
CA ILE A 95 11.64 17.03 5.81
C ILE A 95 12.65 16.62 6.90
N ILE A 96 12.55 15.40 7.43
CA ILE A 96 13.49 14.90 8.44
C ILE A 96 14.92 14.87 7.87
N GLN A 97 15.09 14.49 6.61
CA GLN A 97 16.40 14.49 5.96
C GLN A 97 16.95 15.90 5.79
N ALA A 98 16.16 16.84 5.27
CA ALA A 98 16.58 18.24 5.14
C ALA A 98 16.96 18.87 6.49
N LEU A 99 16.23 18.53 7.58
CA LEU A 99 16.58 18.96 8.93
C LEU A 99 17.90 18.36 9.43
N LYS A 100 18.18 17.09 9.12
CA LYS A 100 19.47 16.46 9.44
C LYS A 100 20.59 17.17 8.69
N ASP A 101 20.43 17.39 7.39
CA ASP A 101 21.44 18.04 6.56
C ASP A 101 21.71 19.47 7.08
N THR A 102 20.66 20.22 7.42
CA THR A 102 20.79 21.54 8.05
C THR A 102 21.56 21.50 9.37
N LYS A 103 21.28 20.53 10.24
CA LYS A 103 22.04 20.34 11.49
C LYS A 103 23.51 20.06 11.21
N THR A 104 23.81 19.17 10.27
CA THR A 104 25.20 18.85 9.92
C THR A 104 25.96 20.05 9.35
N THR A 105 25.30 20.90 8.57
CA THR A 105 25.90 22.15 8.05
C THR A 105 26.17 23.14 9.17
N LYS A 106 25.25 23.28 10.14
CA LYS A 106 25.45 24.13 11.32
C LYS A 106 26.59 23.62 12.22
N ASP A 107 26.69 22.32 12.44
CA ASP A 107 27.76 21.73 13.24
C ASP A 107 29.12 21.83 12.54
N ARG A 108 29.16 21.72 11.20
CA ARG A 108 30.37 21.92 10.39
C ARG A 108 30.86 23.36 10.42
N THR A 109 29.97 24.35 10.35
CA THR A 109 30.34 25.78 10.36
C THR A 109 30.77 26.27 11.74
N LYS A 110 30.35 25.62 12.84
CA LYS A 110 30.83 25.93 14.20
C LYS A 110 32.24 25.42 14.53
N LYS A 111 32.82 24.55 13.69
CA LYS A 111 34.15 23.96 13.90
C LYS A 111 35.27 24.66 13.12
N ILE A 112 34.97 25.80 12.50
CA ILE A 112 35.91 26.71 11.83
C ILE A 112 35.97 27.99 12.68
#